data_AF-A0A1C6DCQ3-F1
#
_entry.id   AF-A0A1C6DCQ3-F1
#
_cell.length_a   1.000
_cell.length_b   1.000
_cell.length_c   1.000
_cell.angle_alpha   90.00
_cell.angle_beta   90.00
_cell.angle_gamma   90.00
#
_symmetry.space_group_name_H-M   'P 1'
#
loop_
_entity.id
_entity.type
_entity.pdbx_description
1 polymer ?
#
loop_
_entity_poly.entity_id
_entity_poly.type
_entity_poly.pdbx_seq_one_letter_code
_entity_poly.pdbx_strand_id
1 'polypeptide(L)'
;MNIDSSVEKIKYIKTVEFSLQNISESIIRHIQVDSVDIVGFQGKTELVACQNSGQGGIGALLATGDSVNVSLKLYSNNAIYKEIWDDDLAGVAVVMHLTNTTISGTTFSEYIEFGMQNNGHCHTNYGEPLK
;
A
#
# COMPACT_ATOMS: atom_id res chain seq x y z
N MET A 1 -10.94 2.52 -3.46
CA MET A 1 -11.12 3.29 -2.20
C MET A 1 -12.19 4.34 -2.45
N ASN A 2 -13.31 4.30 -1.72
CA ASN A 2 -14.37 5.30 -1.84
C ASN A 2 -13.95 6.53 -1.04
N ILE A 3 -13.78 7.67 -1.71
CA ILE A 3 -13.55 8.94 -1.04
C ILE A 3 -14.92 9.42 -0.56
N ASP A 4 -15.12 9.44 0.75
CA ASP A 4 -16.31 10.00 1.39
C ASP A 4 -16.52 11.44 0.92
N SER A 5 -17.72 11.75 0.43
CA SER A 5 -18.06 13.07 -0.13
C SER A 5 -18.22 14.14 0.95
N SER A 6 -18.13 13.78 2.23
CA SER A 6 -18.15 14.69 3.38
C SER A 6 -16.79 15.29 3.74
N VAL A 7 -15.70 14.87 3.08
CA VAL A 7 -14.36 15.38 3.37
C VAL A 7 -14.21 16.78 2.75
N GLU A 8 -13.97 17.79 3.60
CA GLU A 8 -13.52 19.13 3.17
C GLU A 8 -12.48 19.02 2.05
N LYS A 9 -12.57 19.87 1.01
CA LYS A 9 -11.70 19.86 -0.18
C LYS A 9 -10.30 19.34 0.15
N ILE A 10 -9.99 18.13 -0.33
CA ILE A 10 -8.70 17.49 -0.09
C ILE A 10 -7.57 18.42 -0.55
N LYS A 11 -6.66 18.77 0.37
CA LYS A 11 -5.62 19.78 0.12
C LYS A 11 -4.34 19.20 -0.46
N TYR A 12 -3.97 17.98 -0.05
CA TYR A 12 -2.68 17.39 -0.39
C TYR A 12 -2.89 15.97 -0.94
N ILE A 13 -2.19 15.68 -2.04
CA ILE A 13 -2.25 14.40 -2.74
C ILE A 13 -0.82 13.96 -3.05
N LYS A 14 -0.46 12.74 -2.64
CA LYS A 14 0.80 12.09 -3.03
C LYS A 14 0.49 10.82 -3.81
N THR A 15 1.15 10.63 -4.94
CA THR A 15 1.09 9.40 -5.71
C THR A 15 2.39 8.63 -5.52
N VAL A 16 2.28 7.34 -5.22
CA VAL A 16 3.40 6.41 -5.08
C VAL A 16 3.19 5.31 -6.10
N GLU A 17 4.21 5.03 -6.90
CA GLU A 17 4.16 3.99 -7.91
C GLU A 17 5.16 2.89 -7.55
N PHE A 18 4.70 1.65 -7.59
CA PHE A 18 5.52 0.47 -7.31
C PHE A 18 5.01 -0.74 -8.08
N SER A 19 5.81 -1.81 -8.10
CA SER A 19 5.45 -3.07 -8.73
C SER A 19 5.22 -4.14 -7.66
N LEU A 20 4.09 -4.83 -7.74
CA LEU A 20 3.80 -6.02 -6.95
C LEU A 20 4.16 -7.24 -7.77
N GLN A 21 5.10 -8.04 -7.27
CA GLN A 21 5.52 -9.28 -7.90
C GLN A 21 4.87 -10.47 -7.18
N ASN A 22 4.35 -11.42 -7.94
CA ASN A 22 3.93 -12.68 -7.38
C ASN A 22 5.18 -13.53 -7.04
N ILE A 23 5.55 -13.56 -5.77
CA ILE A 23 6.65 -14.38 -5.24
C ILE A 23 6.18 -15.77 -4.77
N SER A 24 4.88 -16.07 -4.88
CA SER A 24 4.33 -17.37 -4.51
C SER A 24 4.51 -18.41 -5.63
N GLU A 25 4.48 -19.69 -5.28
CA GLU A 25 4.55 -20.80 -6.25
C GLU A 25 3.24 -20.98 -7.05
N SER A 26 2.18 -20.25 -6.71
CA SER A 26 0.86 -20.38 -7.32
C SER A 26 0.50 -19.16 -8.16
N ILE A 27 -0.32 -19.36 -9.21
CA ILE A 27 -0.91 -18.24 -9.95
C ILE A 27 -1.90 -17.51 -9.05
N ILE A 28 -1.69 -16.21 -8.86
CA ILE A 28 -2.63 -15.32 -8.15
C ILE A 28 -3.65 -14.81 -9.17
N ARG A 29 -4.94 -14.82 -8.80
CA ARG A 29 -6.04 -14.29 -9.64
C ARG A 29 -6.70 -13.03 -9.06
N HIS A 30 -6.48 -12.76 -7.78
CA HIS A 30 -7.06 -11.63 -7.08
C HIS A 30 -6.18 -11.21 -5.90
N ILE A 31 -5.92 -9.92 -5.77
CA ILE A 31 -5.23 -9.31 -4.62
C ILE A 31 -6.21 -8.35 -3.96
N GLN A 32 -6.69 -8.69 -2.77
CA GLN A 32 -7.48 -7.78 -1.95
C GLN A 32 -6.54 -6.92 -1.10
N VAL A 33 -6.76 -5.60 -1.07
CA VAL A 33 -6.09 -4.72 -0.11
C VAL A 33 -6.97 -4.64 1.12
N ASP A 34 -6.55 -5.18 2.25
CA ASP A 34 -7.35 -5.20 3.47
C ASP A 34 -7.19 -3.87 4.23
N SER A 35 -5.95 -3.43 4.39
CA SER A 35 -5.62 -2.17 5.03
C SER A 35 -4.27 -1.62 4.59
N VAL A 36 -4.06 -0.33 4.88
CA VAL A 36 -2.82 0.39 4.60
C VAL A 36 -2.43 1.15 5.86
N ASP A 37 -1.28 0.83 6.41
CA ASP A 37 -0.66 1.56 7.51
C ASP A 37 0.38 2.52 6.95
N ILE A 38 0.38 3.75 7.42
CA ILE A 38 1.37 4.77 7.07
C ILE A 38 2.11 5.15 8.34
N VAL A 39 3.41 4.89 8.35
CA VAL A 39 4.31 5.19 9.46
C VAL A 39 5.35 6.18 8.96
N GLY A 40 5.28 7.40 9.48
CA GLY A 40 6.37 8.37 9.33
C GLY A 40 7.39 8.24 10.47
N PHE A 41 8.17 9.30 10.68
CA PHE A 41 9.19 9.31 11.73
C PHE A 41 8.59 9.19 13.14
N GLN A 42 9.17 8.29 13.94
CA GLN A 42 8.84 8.15 15.35
C GLN A 42 8.95 9.50 16.07
N GLY A 43 7.85 9.93 16.71
CA GLY A 43 7.78 11.21 17.44
C GLY A 43 7.45 12.44 16.58
N LYS A 44 7.40 12.33 15.24
CA LYS A 44 6.86 13.38 14.36
C LYS A 44 5.45 13.08 13.89
N THR A 45 5.15 11.81 13.63
CA THR A 45 3.84 11.36 13.16
C THR A 45 3.35 10.18 13.98
N GLU A 46 2.03 10.13 14.19
CA GLU A 46 1.35 8.94 14.67
C GLU A 46 1.17 7.94 13.52
N LEU A 47 0.95 6.67 13.86
CA LEU A 47 0.53 5.66 12.90
C LEU A 47 -0.83 6.06 12.30
N VAL A 48 -0.92 6.11 10.98
CA VAL A 48 -2.20 6.26 10.27
C VAL A 48 -2.61 4.92 9.70
N ALA A 49 -3.68 4.33 10.24
CA ALA A 49 -4.23 3.08 9.75
C ALA A 49 -5.48 3.35 8.89
N CYS A 50 -5.41 3.00 7.62
CA CYS A 50 -6.52 3.09 6.67
C CYS A 50 -7.10 1.70 6.41
N GLN A 51 -8.34 1.46 6.78
CA GLN A 51 -9.04 0.20 6.51
C GLN A 51 -9.78 0.26 5.17
N ASN A 52 -9.71 -0.79 4.37
CA ASN A 52 -10.50 -0.87 3.15
C ASN A 52 -11.98 -1.14 3.51
N SER A 53 -12.86 -0.21 3.18
CA SER A 53 -14.29 -0.30 3.49
C SER A 53 -15.11 -1.08 2.45
N GLY A 54 -14.49 -1.68 1.43
CA GLY A 54 -15.19 -2.37 0.35
C GLY A 54 -14.48 -3.64 -0.13
N GLN A 55 -15.14 -4.40 -1.01
CA GLN A 55 -14.63 -5.66 -1.58
C GLN A 55 -13.76 -5.44 -2.84
N GLY A 56 -13.19 -4.25 -3.02
CA GLY A 56 -12.37 -3.94 -4.19
C GLY A 56 -10.97 -4.52 -4.06
N GLY A 57 -10.42 -5.02 -5.17
CA GLY A 57 -9.07 -5.55 -5.26
C GLY A 57 -8.52 -5.49 -6.68
N ILE A 58 -7.30 -6.00 -6.87
CA ILE A 58 -6.66 -6.12 -8.17
C ILE A 58 -7.03 -7.50 -8.73
N GLY A 59 -7.89 -7.52 -9.75
CA GLY A 59 -8.16 -8.73 -10.53
C GLY A 59 -7.15 -8.87 -11.66
N ALA A 60 -6.13 -9.70 -11.47
CA ALA A 60 -5.11 -9.99 -12.47
C ALA A 60 -4.67 -11.46 -12.35
N LEU A 61 -4.34 -12.10 -13.48
CA LEU A 61 -3.68 -13.39 -13.49
C LEU A 61 -2.18 -13.15 -13.47
N LEU A 62 -1.54 -13.41 -12.33
CA LEU A 62 -0.11 -13.22 -12.12
C LEU A 62 0.53 -14.59 -11.93
N ALA A 63 1.29 -15.07 -12.91
CA ALA A 63 2.11 -16.26 -12.71
C ALA A 63 3.27 -15.96 -11.76
N THR A 64 3.94 -17.00 -11.26
CA THR A 64 5.13 -16.83 -10.43
C THR A 64 6.19 -16.00 -11.15
N GLY A 65 6.64 -14.93 -10.52
CA GLY A 65 7.61 -13.97 -11.07
C GLY A 65 6.97 -12.83 -11.88
N ASP A 66 5.71 -12.94 -12.30
CA ASP A 66 5.00 -11.83 -12.95
C ASP A 66 4.77 -10.68 -11.97
N SER A 67 4.68 -9.47 -12.50
CA SER A 67 4.43 -8.27 -11.71
C SER A 67 3.29 -7.42 -12.27
N VAL A 68 2.60 -6.70 -11.38
CA VAL A 68 1.62 -5.66 -11.72
C VAL A 68 2.08 -4.32 -11.17
N ASN A 69 2.04 -3.30 -12.02
CA ASN A 69 2.31 -1.93 -11.60
C ASN A 69 1.08 -1.36 -10.89
N VAL A 70 1.32 -0.78 -9.71
CA VAL A 70 0.29 -0.24 -8.84
C VAL A 70 0.60 1.23 -8.56
N SER A 71 -0.45 2.05 -8.59
CA SER A 71 -0.39 3.46 -8.22
C SER A 71 -1.24 3.66 -6.96
N LEU A 72 -0.58 3.98 -5.85
CA LEU A 72 -1.23 4.33 -4.59
C LEU A 72 -1.35 5.85 -4.48
N LYS A 73 -2.57 6.34 -4.28
CA LYS A 73 -2.84 7.76 -4.05
C LYS A 73 -3.18 7.98 -2.58
N LEU A 74 -2.33 8.74 -1.90
CA LEU A 74 -2.50 9.17 -0.52
C LEU A 74 -3.10 10.57 -0.49
N TYR A 75 -4.15 10.73 0.30
CA TYR A 75 -4.89 11.96 0.44
C TYR A 75 -4.79 12.45 1.88
N SER A 76 -4.47 13.73 2.08
CA SER A 76 -4.38 14.32 3.41
C SER A 76 -4.82 15.78 3.42
N ASN A 77 -5.40 16.20 4.54
CA ASN A 77 -5.66 17.61 4.87
C ASN A 77 -4.67 18.16 5.91
N ASN A 78 -3.76 17.33 6.41
CA ASN A 78 -2.74 17.70 7.39
C ASN A 78 -1.42 18.02 6.67
N ALA A 79 -0.96 19.26 6.86
CA ALA A 79 0.23 19.81 6.22
C ALA A 79 1.54 19.12 6.65
N ILE A 80 1.59 18.51 7.84
CA ILE A 80 2.77 17.77 8.33
C ILE A 80 3.05 16.58 7.42
N TYR A 81 2.02 15.84 6.99
CA TYR A 81 2.21 14.73 6.05
C TYR A 81 2.68 15.22 4.68
N LYS A 82 2.20 16.37 4.23
CA LYS A 82 2.65 16.97 2.97
C LYS A 82 4.15 17.32 3.05
N GLU A 83 4.59 17.95 4.13
CA GLU A 83 6.01 18.25 4.38
C GLU A 83 6.85 16.97 4.45
N ILE A 84 6.38 15.94 5.15
CA ILE A 84 7.10 14.65 5.22
C ILE A 84 7.20 13.96 3.86
N TRP A 85 6.14 14.00 3.04
CA TRP A 85 6.15 13.39 1.71
C TRP A 85 7.02 14.14 0.69
N ASP A 86 7.19 15.45 0.86
CA ASP A 86 7.89 16.31 -0.11
C ASP A 86 9.35 16.57 0.30
N ASP A 87 9.62 16.77 1.60
CA ASP A 87 10.89 17.29 2.11
C ASP A 87 11.66 16.28 2.99
N ASP A 88 10.97 15.41 3.72
CA ASP A 88 11.57 14.51 4.72
C ASP A 88 11.81 13.12 4.09
N LEU A 89 12.73 13.12 3.11
CA LEU A 89 12.99 12.10 2.09
C LEU A 89 13.38 10.68 2.59
N ALA A 90 13.48 10.45 3.91
CA ALA A 90 14.12 9.27 4.49
C ALA A 90 13.24 8.34 5.35
N GLY A 91 11.90 8.47 5.40
CA GLY A 91 11.19 7.70 6.44
C GLY A 91 9.67 7.68 6.45
N VAL A 92 9.01 7.61 5.30
CA VAL A 92 7.64 7.07 5.27
C VAL A 92 7.69 5.63 4.80
N ALA A 93 7.39 4.73 5.72
CA ALA A 93 7.06 3.35 5.41
C ALA A 93 5.54 3.27 5.26
N VAL A 94 5.10 2.67 4.16
CA VAL A 94 3.71 2.30 4.01
C VAL A 94 3.66 0.77 3.98
N VAL A 95 2.79 0.21 4.81
CA VAL A 95 2.59 -1.23 4.92
C VAL A 95 1.19 -1.53 4.41
N MET A 96 1.10 -2.26 3.31
CA MET A 96 -0.15 -2.79 2.80
C MET A 96 -0.36 -4.19 3.33
N HIS A 97 -1.50 -4.43 3.95
CA HIS A 97 -1.95 -5.77 4.32
C HIS A 97 -2.88 -6.28 3.24
N LEU A 98 -2.56 -7.45 2.70
CA LEU A 98 -3.21 -8.00 1.53
C LEU A 98 -3.73 -9.40 1.80
N THR A 99 -4.84 -9.74 1.14
CA THR A 99 -5.32 -11.12 1.03
C THR A 99 -5.32 -11.52 -0.44
N ASN A 100 -4.42 -12.44 -0.77
CA ASN A 100 -4.29 -13.00 -2.10
C ASN A 100 -5.18 -14.23 -2.26
N THR A 101 -5.75 -14.37 -3.46
CA THR A 101 -6.50 -15.56 -3.85
C THR A 101 -5.85 -16.19 -5.07
N THR A 102 -5.47 -17.46 -4.95
CA THR A 102 -4.89 -18.23 -6.04
C THR A 102 -5.96 -18.65 -7.05
N ILE A 103 -5.51 -19.11 -8.23
CA ILE A 103 -6.39 -19.66 -9.26
C ILE A 103 -7.22 -20.86 -8.77
N SER A 104 -6.69 -21.66 -7.83
CA SER A 104 -7.41 -22.78 -7.19
C SER A 104 -8.41 -22.33 -6.12
N GLY A 105 -8.45 -21.04 -5.79
CA GLY A 105 -9.32 -20.48 -4.75
C GLY A 105 -8.74 -20.53 -3.33
N THR A 106 -7.48 -20.91 -3.17
CA THR A 106 -6.79 -20.83 -1.88
C THR A 106 -6.51 -19.36 -1.55
N THR A 107 -6.79 -18.95 -0.31
CA THR A 107 -6.51 -17.60 0.17
C THR A 107 -5.35 -17.59 1.16
N PHE A 108 -4.48 -16.60 1.05
CA PHE A 108 -3.42 -16.36 2.03
C PHE A 108 -3.22 -14.87 2.23
N SER A 109 -2.83 -14.49 3.45
CA SER A 109 -2.56 -13.10 3.79
C SER A 109 -1.06 -12.84 3.78
N GLU A 110 -0.68 -11.65 3.34
CA GLU A 110 0.70 -11.16 3.37
C GLU A 110 0.69 -9.67 3.70
N TYR A 111 1.84 -9.15 4.12
CA TYR A 111 2.06 -7.71 4.12
C TYR A 111 3.15 -7.34 3.11
N ILE A 112 3.00 -6.16 2.55
CA ILE A 112 3.97 -5.54 1.66
C ILE A 112 4.37 -4.20 2.25
N GLU A 113 5.63 -4.08 2.63
CA GLU A 113 6.19 -2.82 3.11
C GLU A 113 6.93 -2.13 1.97
N PHE A 114 6.65 -0.84 1.80
CA PHE A 114 7.36 0.04 0.89
C PHE A 114 7.89 1.26 1.63
N GLY A 115 9.22 1.37 1.63
CA GLY A 115 9.92 2.57 2.07
C GLY A 115 10.05 3.55 0.92
N MET A 116 9.55 4.79 1.11
CA MET A 116 9.79 5.87 0.16
C MET A 116 11.20 6.44 0.38
N GLN A 117 12.12 6.20 -0.56
CA GLN A 117 13.48 6.75 -0.52
C GLN A 117 13.63 8.01 -1.38
N ASN A 118 14.69 8.78 -1.09
CA ASN A 118 15.01 10.09 -1.69
C ASN A 118 15.09 10.11 -3.22
N ASN A 119 15.34 8.97 -3.85
CA ASN A 119 15.50 8.81 -5.30
C ASN A 119 14.22 8.28 -5.98
N GLY A 120 13.09 8.21 -5.27
CA GLY A 120 11.85 7.63 -5.77
C GLY A 120 11.87 6.10 -5.85
N HIS A 121 12.94 5.44 -5.40
CA HIS A 121 12.95 3.99 -5.31
C HIS A 121 12.14 3.54 -4.09
N CYS A 122 11.17 2.69 -4.38
CA CYS A 122 10.44 1.92 -3.41
C CYS A 122 11.20 0.60 -3.18
N HIS A 123 11.62 0.33 -1.95
CA HIS A 123 12.06 -1.01 -1.59
C HIS A 123 10.84 -1.81 -1.11
N THR A 124 10.52 -2.89 -1.81
CA THR A 124 9.36 -3.73 -1.52
C THR A 124 9.80 -4.95 -0.72
N ASN A 125 9.36 -5.05 0.53
CA ASN A 125 9.51 -6.23 1.37
C ASN A 125 8.19 -6.99 1.44
N TYR A 126 8.27 -8.31 1.36
CA TYR A 126 7.15 -9.22 1.55
C TYR A 126 7.34 -9.97 2.87
N GLY A 127 6.27 -10.12 3.64
CA GLY A 127 6.33 -10.91 4.86
C GLY A 127 4.98 -11.51 5.23
N GLU A 128 5.04 -12.47 6.15
CA GLU A 128 3.85 -13.07 6.73
C GLU A 128 3.25 -12.12 7.79
N PRO A 129 1.92 -12.04 7.91
CA PRO A 129 1.29 -11.26 8.97
C PRO A 129 1.82 -11.68 10.34
N LEU A 130 2.15 -10.71 11.19
CA LEU A 130 2.47 -10.99 12.58
C LEU A 130 1.24 -11.61 13.26
N LYS A 131 1.42 -12.78 13.87
CA LYS A 131 0.38 -13.51 14.63
C LYS A 131 0.00 -12.80 15.92
#